data_AF-A0A949H899-F1
#
_entry.id   AF-A0A949H899-F1
#
_cell.length_a   1.000
_cell.length_b   1.000
_cell.length_c   1.000
_cell.angle_alpha   90.00
_cell.angle_beta   90.00
_cell.angle_gamma   90.00
#
_symmetry.space_group_name_H-M   'P 1'
#
loop_
_entity.id
_entity.type
_entity.pdbx_description
1 polymer ?
#
loop_
_entity_poly.entity_id
_entity_poly.type
_entity_poly.pdbx_seq_one_letter_code
_entity_poly.pdbx_strand_id
1 'polypeptide(L)'
;MWPFVVIIVLLAVNGFFVALEFALVGSRSSRLEPLADSGDRSARRALGAMRDLNMNLTGAQLGITVASLILGIVGEPAVAHLLATPVGWLPRLPESWVHPVAGVVALLIVVFAHMVFGEMVPKGITLGRPESTLRVLSGPNRPYLALVRPIAAVLNHIANAGVRLFGVEPRDELVSAHTPQELAALVAASKEEGVIPDRAAAILTGVLDFGGRAVRSRMVHLDGIRSVPAASSVLDAERTMAEATHTRLIVLGAGGASDVRGFLHSKDLLTIDREAMATTPIERITRPLPMVSADSTVEPVLFDMRATGVHIAGVVDPVDGHLVGMITLDDLLGGLLEELTGPQGDTATDADDGIAMSDTEATDTEGFGSGESVGEG
;
A
#
# COMPACT_ATOMS: atom_id res chain seq x y z
N MET A 1 43.64 -24.63 -14.27
CA MET A 1 43.14 -23.88 -13.10
C MET A 1 42.14 -22.79 -13.47
N TRP A 2 42.41 -21.96 -14.48
CA TRP A 2 41.46 -20.91 -14.91
C TRP A 2 40.00 -21.36 -15.17
N PRO A 3 39.68 -22.55 -15.75
CA PRO A 3 38.28 -22.92 -15.98
C PRO A 3 37.52 -23.19 -14.68
N PHE A 4 38.20 -23.65 -13.62
CA PHE A 4 37.58 -23.85 -12.32
C PHE A 4 37.25 -22.52 -11.63
N VAL A 5 38.08 -21.50 -11.81
CA VAL A 5 37.77 -20.14 -11.35
C VAL A 5 36.53 -19.63 -12.08
N VAL A 6 36.44 -19.84 -13.39
CA VAL A 6 35.25 -19.48 -14.18
C VAL A 6 34.01 -20.21 -13.70
N ILE A 7 34.09 -21.51 -13.41
CA ILE A 7 32.97 -22.30 -12.83
C ILE A 7 32.51 -21.69 -11.51
N ILE A 8 33.43 -21.38 -10.59
CA ILE A 8 33.08 -20.81 -9.28
C ILE A 8 32.41 -19.44 -9.45
N VAL A 9 32.94 -18.60 -10.34
CA VAL A 9 32.35 -17.29 -10.63
C VAL A 9 30.96 -17.45 -11.24
N LEU A 10 30.77 -18.37 -12.19
CA LEU A 10 29.46 -18.62 -12.82
C LEU A 10 28.44 -19.16 -11.83
N LEU A 11 28.84 -20.03 -10.91
CA LEU A 11 27.98 -20.50 -9.81
C LEU A 11 27.56 -19.34 -8.90
N ALA A 12 28.50 -18.46 -8.54
CA ALA A 12 28.21 -17.28 -7.72
C ALA A 12 27.29 -16.28 -8.44
N VAL A 13 27.50 -16.06 -9.74
CA VAL A 13 26.65 -15.21 -10.58
C VAL A 13 25.24 -15.80 -10.71
N ASN A 14 25.12 -17.11 -10.92
CA ASN A 14 23.83 -17.78 -10.95
C ASN A 14 23.10 -17.63 -9.60
N GLY A 15 23.82 -17.91 -8.50
CA GLY A 15 23.28 -17.74 -7.15
C GLY A 15 22.89 -16.32 -6.81
N PHE A 16 23.58 -15.31 -7.33
CA PHE A 16 23.18 -13.90 -7.23
C PHE A 16 21.79 -13.67 -7.85
N PHE A 17 21.56 -14.17 -9.07
CA PHE A 17 20.28 -13.98 -9.75
C PHE A 17 19.15 -14.78 -9.11
N VAL A 18 19.41 -16.02 -8.69
CA VAL A 18 18.43 -16.82 -7.92
C VAL A 18 18.09 -16.10 -6.62
N ALA A 19 19.08 -15.63 -5.87
CA ALA A 19 18.83 -14.89 -4.64
C ALA A 19 18.02 -13.61 -4.89
N LEU A 20 18.28 -12.89 -5.98
CA LEU A 20 17.53 -11.69 -6.36
C LEU A 20 16.07 -12.02 -6.70
N GLU A 21 15.82 -13.03 -7.52
CA GLU A 21 14.48 -13.49 -7.91
C GLU A 21 13.64 -13.84 -6.67
N PHE A 22 14.16 -14.71 -5.81
CA PHE A 22 13.45 -15.11 -4.59
C PHE A 22 13.31 -13.97 -3.58
N ALA A 23 14.24 -13.00 -3.56
CA ALA A 23 14.13 -11.84 -2.70
C ALA A 23 13.03 -10.88 -3.19
N LEU A 24 12.90 -10.71 -4.51
CA LEU A 24 11.84 -9.91 -5.12
C LEU A 24 10.46 -10.51 -4.85
N VAL A 25 10.30 -11.83 -5.04
CA VAL A 25 9.03 -12.53 -4.78
C VAL A 25 8.70 -12.61 -3.29
N GLY A 26 9.71 -12.78 -2.44
CA GLY A 26 9.51 -13.00 -1.00
C GLY A 26 9.39 -11.73 -0.16
N SER A 27 9.80 -10.56 -0.68
CA SER A 27 9.81 -9.30 0.08
C SER A 27 8.43 -8.63 0.13
N ARG A 28 8.17 -7.89 1.20
CA ARG A 28 6.93 -7.09 1.36
C ARG A 28 7.24 -5.60 1.43
N SER A 29 6.54 -4.78 0.64
CA SER A 29 6.73 -3.32 0.59
C SER A 29 6.54 -2.67 1.96
N SER A 30 5.53 -3.08 2.72
CA SER A 30 5.22 -2.56 4.06
C SER A 30 6.33 -2.74 5.10
N ARG A 31 7.28 -3.66 4.88
CA ARG A 31 8.46 -3.83 5.74
C ARG A 31 9.65 -2.97 5.31
N LEU A 32 9.69 -2.56 4.04
CA LEU A 32 10.78 -1.77 3.45
C LEU A 32 10.47 -0.26 3.47
N GLU A 33 9.20 0.13 3.41
CA GLU A 33 8.74 1.53 3.47
C GLU A 33 9.24 2.27 4.72
N PRO A 34 9.08 1.76 5.96
CA PRO A 34 9.57 2.46 7.14
C PRO A 34 11.08 2.70 7.14
N LEU A 35 11.86 1.75 6.58
CA LEU A 35 13.31 1.86 6.46
C LEU A 35 13.71 2.90 5.41
N ALA A 36 12.97 2.97 4.30
CA ALA A 36 13.18 3.95 3.24
C ALA A 36 12.85 5.38 3.72
N ASP A 37 11.81 5.52 4.53
CA ASP A 37 11.37 6.77 5.13
C ASP A 37 12.37 7.25 6.20
N SER A 38 12.95 6.32 6.97
CA SER A 38 14.07 6.61 7.88
C SER A 38 15.40 6.93 7.17
N GLY A 39 15.40 7.04 5.83
CA GLY A 39 16.56 7.45 5.04
C GLY A 39 17.47 6.33 4.54
N ASP A 40 17.11 5.05 4.72
CA ASP A 40 17.90 3.93 4.21
C ASP A 40 17.86 3.91 2.67
N ARG A 41 18.97 4.32 2.06
CA ARG A 41 19.11 4.31 0.59
C ARG A 41 18.92 2.92 0.02
N SER A 42 19.34 1.85 0.70
CA SER A 42 19.21 0.47 0.22
C SER A 42 17.75 0.02 0.19
N ALA A 43 16.96 0.39 1.21
CA ALA A 43 15.51 0.17 1.25
C ALA A 43 14.80 0.90 0.10
N ARG A 44 15.18 2.15 -0.20
CA ARG A 44 14.66 2.87 -1.38
C ARG A 44 14.99 2.18 -2.70
N ARG A 45 16.18 1.56 -2.84
CA ARG A 45 16.52 0.80 -4.06
C ARG A 45 15.69 -0.47 -4.17
N ALA A 46 15.51 -1.19 -3.06
CA ALA A 46 14.69 -2.39 -2.99
C ALA A 46 13.22 -2.11 -3.37
N LEU A 47 12.62 -1.06 -2.81
CA LEU A 47 11.28 -0.61 -3.20
C LEU A 47 11.21 -0.25 -4.70
N GLY A 48 12.23 0.42 -5.23
CA GLY A 48 12.31 0.69 -6.66
C GLY A 48 12.35 -0.59 -7.52
N ALA A 49 13.06 -1.63 -7.07
CA ALA A 49 13.10 -2.91 -7.77
C ALA A 49 11.75 -3.67 -7.69
N MET A 50 11.02 -3.53 -6.58
CA MET A 50 9.67 -4.10 -6.42
C MET A 50 8.61 -3.38 -7.24
N ARG A 51 8.76 -2.08 -7.51
CA ARG A 51 7.84 -1.32 -8.38
C ARG A 51 7.88 -1.82 -9.83
N ASP A 52 9.08 -2.11 -10.33
CA ASP A 52 9.29 -2.70 -11.66
C ASP A 52 9.51 -4.23 -11.56
N LEU A 53 8.68 -4.94 -10.78
CA LEU A 53 8.88 -6.35 -10.44
C LEU A 53 9.08 -7.24 -11.67
N ASN A 54 8.17 -7.16 -12.65
CA ASN A 54 8.22 -8.01 -13.85
C ASN A 54 9.54 -7.81 -14.63
N MET A 55 10.00 -6.57 -14.77
CA MET A 55 11.25 -6.29 -15.49
C MET A 55 12.47 -6.82 -14.73
N ASN A 56 12.46 -6.71 -13.40
CA ASN A 56 13.52 -7.25 -12.55
C ASN A 56 13.53 -8.78 -12.57
N LEU A 57 12.36 -9.43 -12.54
CA LEU A 57 12.22 -10.89 -12.66
C LEU A 57 12.70 -11.39 -14.03
N THR A 58 12.25 -10.76 -15.11
CA THR A 58 12.69 -11.07 -16.48
C THR A 58 14.21 -10.92 -16.61
N GLY A 59 14.77 -9.84 -16.06
CA GLY A 59 16.21 -9.63 -16.01
C GLY A 59 16.94 -10.74 -15.24
N ALA A 60 16.48 -11.08 -14.04
CA ALA A 60 17.07 -12.15 -13.24
C ALA A 60 17.02 -13.50 -13.97
N GLN A 61 15.89 -13.86 -14.58
CA GLN A 61 15.71 -15.09 -15.35
C GLN A 61 16.64 -15.18 -16.55
N LEU A 62 16.85 -14.07 -17.26
CA LEU A 62 17.84 -14.01 -18.34
C LEU A 62 19.25 -14.25 -17.80
N GLY A 63 19.58 -13.64 -16.66
CA GLY A 63 20.86 -13.84 -15.96
C GLY A 63 21.10 -15.30 -15.57
N ILE A 64 20.09 -15.95 -14.98
CA ILE A 64 20.12 -17.39 -14.63
C ILE A 64 20.36 -18.22 -15.89
N THR A 65 19.63 -17.95 -16.97
CA THR A 65 19.73 -18.70 -18.23
C THR A 65 21.12 -18.58 -18.84
N VAL A 66 21.63 -17.36 -18.99
CA VAL A 66 22.96 -17.10 -19.56
C VAL A 66 24.06 -17.72 -18.70
N ALA A 67 24.00 -17.53 -17.38
CA ALA A 67 24.99 -18.12 -16.48
C ALA A 67 24.97 -19.66 -16.52
N SER A 68 23.79 -20.27 -16.57
CA SER A 68 23.64 -21.74 -16.61
C SER A 68 24.15 -22.33 -17.93
N LEU A 69 23.86 -21.68 -19.06
CA LEU A 69 24.34 -22.11 -20.37
C LEU A 69 25.87 -22.03 -20.47
N ILE A 70 26.46 -20.91 -20.05
CA ILE A 70 27.93 -20.75 -20.05
C ILE A 70 28.56 -21.76 -19.09
N LEU A 71 27.95 -22.00 -17.93
CA LEU A 71 28.43 -23.00 -16.97
C LEU A 71 28.38 -24.41 -17.56
N GLY A 72 27.35 -24.77 -18.32
CA GLY A 72 27.32 -26.04 -19.04
C GLY A 72 28.46 -26.17 -20.06
N ILE A 73 28.64 -25.15 -20.90
CA ILE A 73 29.65 -25.12 -21.97
C ILE A 73 31.09 -25.19 -21.41
N VAL A 74 31.37 -24.49 -20.30
CA VAL A 74 32.72 -24.43 -19.72
C VAL A 74 32.93 -25.54 -18.68
N GLY A 75 31.89 -25.89 -17.93
CA GLY A 75 31.94 -26.81 -16.81
C GLY A 75 32.23 -28.24 -17.22
N GLU A 76 31.48 -28.76 -18.20
CA GLU A 76 31.64 -30.13 -18.68
C GLU A 76 33.09 -30.42 -19.14
N PRO A 77 33.68 -29.68 -20.10
CA PRO A 77 35.02 -29.99 -20.60
C PRO A 77 36.09 -29.83 -19.52
N ALA A 78 35.93 -28.87 -18.60
CA ALA A 78 36.87 -28.64 -17.51
C ALA A 78 36.91 -29.81 -16.51
N VAL A 79 35.75 -30.34 -16.15
CA VAL A 79 35.63 -31.47 -15.22
C VAL A 79 35.95 -32.79 -15.93
N ALA A 80 35.51 -32.97 -17.18
CA ALA A 80 35.81 -34.17 -17.97
C ALA A 80 37.31 -34.36 -18.19
N HIS A 81 38.05 -33.28 -18.46
CA HIS A 81 39.52 -33.35 -18.60
C HIS A 81 40.21 -33.76 -17.31
N LEU A 82 39.71 -33.32 -16.15
CA LEU A 82 40.23 -33.72 -14.83
C LEU A 82 39.91 -35.20 -14.52
N LEU A 83 38.75 -35.68 -14.96
CA LEU A 83 38.29 -37.06 -14.74
C LEU A 83 38.87 -38.08 -15.73
N ALA A 84 39.33 -37.64 -16.90
CA ALA A 84 39.88 -38.54 -17.91
C ALA A 84 41.08 -39.36 -17.37
N THR A 85 41.94 -38.75 -16.56
CA THR A 85 43.10 -39.43 -15.95
C THR A 85 42.69 -40.54 -14.95
N PRO A 86 41.86 -40.29 -13.91
CA PRO A 86 41.44 -41.34 -12.98
C PRO A 86 40.52 -42.39 -13.63
N VAL A 87 39.67 -42.01 -14.61
CA VAL A 87 38.81 -42.97 -15.32
C VAL A 87 39.64 -43.90 -16.22
N GLY A 88 40.72 -43.40 -16.82
CA GLY A 88 41.66 -44.21 -17.61
C GLY A 88 42.45 -45.25 -16.80
N TRP A 89 42.49 -45.13 -15.47
CA TRP A 89 43.14 -46.12 -14.59
C TRP A 89 42.22 -47.29 -14.23
N LEU A 90 40.95 -47.26 -14.65
CA LEU A 90 40.01 -48.33 -14.35
C LEU A 90 40.32 -49.56 -15.23
N PRO A 91 40.73 -50.71 -14.66
CA PRO A 91 41.30 -51.83 -15.43
C PRO A 91 40.36 -52.54 -16.41
N ARG A 92 39.10 -52.10 -16.54
CA ARG A 92 38.02 -52.81 -17.23
C ARG A 92 37.25 -51.96 -18.25
N LEU A 93 37.64 -50.72 -18.50
CA LEU A 93 36.99 -49.86 -19.49
C LEU A 93 37.75 -49.89 -20.81
N PRO A 94 37.09 -50.19 -21.95
CA PRO A 94 37.69 -49.99 -23.25
C PRO A 94 37.98 -48.50 -23.48
N GLU A 95 39.10 -48.19 -24.13
CA GLU A 95 39.58 -46.81 -24.34
C GLU A 95 38.54 -45.92 -25.06
N SER A 96 37.72 -46.51 -25.93
CA SER A 96 36.61 -45.84 -26.64
C SER A 96 35.50 -45.32 -25.71
N TRP A 97 35.36 -45.88 -24.51
CA TRP A 97 34.33 -45.50 -23.53
C TRP A 97 34.82 -44.51 -22.48
N VAL A 98 36.13 -44.28 -22.36
CA VAL A 98 36.71 -43.38 -21.34
C VAL A 98 36.19 -41.95 -21.51
N HIS A 99 36.17 -41.42 -22.73
CA HIS A 99 35.70 -40.06 -23.00
C HIS A 99 34.18 -39.87 -22.78
N PRO A 100 33.28 -40.72 -23.32
CA PRO A 100 31.85 -40.62 -23.04
C PRO A 100 31.51 -40.75 -21.55
N VAL A 101 32.13 -41.70 -20.84
CA VAL A 101 31.86 -41.92 -19.41
C VAL A 101 32.37 -40.75 -18.58
N ALA A 102 33.58 -40.24 -18.85
CA ALA A 102 34.10 -39.05 -18.18
C ALA A 102 33.22 -37.81 -18.43
N GLY A 103 32.68 -37.66 -19.65
CA GLY A 103 31.74 -36.60 -20.00
C GLY A 103 30.43 -36.67 -19.21
N VAL A 104 29.80 -37.85 -19.15
CA VAL A 104 28.56 -38.03 -18.36
C VAL A 104 28.79 -37.77 -16.87
N VAL A 105 29.88 -38.28 -16.30
CA VAL A 105 30.20 -38.04 -14.88
C VAL A 105 30.51 -36.57 -14.63
N ALA A 106 31.24 -35.90 -15.53
CA ALA A 106 31.50 -34.47 -15.46
C ALA A 106 30.21 -33.66 -15.51
N LEU A 107 29.30 -33.98 -16.43
CA LEU A 107 27.99 -33.34 -16.54
C LEU A 107 27.19 -33.49 -15.25
N LEU A 108 27.13 -34.70 -14.67
CA LEU A 108 26.45 -34.93 -13.39
C LEU A 108 27.04 -34.10 -12.25
N ILE A 109 28.36 -33.98 -12.16
CA ILE A 109 29.04 -33.16 -11.15
C ILE A 109 28.71 -31.68 -11.35
N VAL A 110 28.74 -31.19 -12.59
CA VAL A 110 28.44 -29.79 -12.90
C VAL A 110 26.98 -29.48 -12.59
N VAL A 111 26.05 -30.35 -12.98
CA VAL A 111 24.62 -30.21 -12.66
C VAL A 111 24.38 -30.25 -11.16
N PHE A 112 25.03 -31.17 -10.43
CA PHE A 112 24.93 -31.22 -8.97
C PHE A 112 25.46 -29.94 -8.32
N ALA A 113 26.65 -29.47 -8.74
CA ALA A 113 27.25 -28.25 -8.20
C ALA A 113 26.38 -27.02 -8.51
N HIS A 114 25.82 -26.94 -9.72
CA HIS A 114 24.88 -25.89 -10.13
C HIS A 114 23.61 -25.92 -9.28
N MET A 115 22.94 -27.07 -9.16
CA MET A 115 21.70 -27.20 -8.41
C MET A 115 21.90 -26.88 -6.92
N VAL A 116 23.00 -27.34 -6.32
CA VAL A 116 23.27 -27.10 -4.89
C VAL A 116 23.73 -25.66 -4.64
N PHE A 117 24.80 -25.22 -5.30
CA PHE A 117 25.47 -23.96 -4.98
C PHE A 117 24.94 -22.77 -5.79
N GLY A 118 24.48 -23.01 -7.01
CA GLY A 118 23.86 -22.00 -7.87
C GLY A 118 22.40 -21.73 -7.50
N GLU A 119 21.66 -22.74 -7.03
CA GLU A 119 20.21 -22.60 -6.82
C GLU A 119 19.77 -22.81 -5.36
N MET A 120 19.93 -24.03 -4.81
CA MET A 120 19.34 -24.41 -3.52
C MET A 120 19.88 -23.59 -2.35
N VAL A 121 21.19 -23.41 -2.26
CA VAL A 121 21.82 -22.65 -1.17
C VAL A 121 21.41 -21.17 -1.21
N PRO A 122 21.55 -20.44 -2.33
CA PRO A 122 21.07 -19.06 -2.43
C PRO A 122 19.59 -18.90 -2.11
N LYS A 123 18.75 -19.78 -2.67
CA LYS A 123 17.30 -19.79 -2.40
C LYS A 123 17.00 -19.98 -0.91
N GLY A 124 17.64 -20.96 -0.27
CA GLY A 124 17.45 -21.24 1.16
C GLY A 124 17.85 -20.06 2.05
N ILE A 125 18.97 -19.40 1.74
CA ILE A 125 19.42 -18.21 2.47
C ILE A 125 18.42 -17.06 2.30
N THR A 126 17.96 -16.81 1.08
CA THR A 126 17.06 -15.71 0.75
C THR A 126 15.69 -15.87 1.40
N LEU A 127 15.10 -17.07 1.38
CA LEU A 127 13.78 -17.32 1.95
C LEU A 127 13.71 -17.01 3.46
N GLY A 128 14.83 -17.13 4.18
CA GLY A 128 14.88 -16.77 5.59
C GLY A 128 14.87 -15.26 5.85
N ARG A 129 15.35 -14.43 4.92
CA ARG A 129 15.50 -12.97 5.08
C ARG A 129 15.36 -12.21 3.74
N PRO A 130 14.19 -12.29 3.07
CA PRO A 130 14.04 -11.79 1.71
C PRO A 130 14.28 -10.28 1.61
N GLU A 131 13.79 -9.47 2.55
CA GLU A 131 13.96 -8.02 2.51
C GLU A 131 15.41 -7.60 2.72
N SER A 132 16.15 -8.31 3.58
CA SER A 132 17.57 -8.04 3.81
C SER A 132 18.38 -8.37 2.56
N THR A 133 18.11 -9.52 1.94
CA THR A 133 18.75 -9.91 0.69
C THR A 133 18.44 -8.91 -0.41
N LEU A 134 17.17 -8.51 -0.56
CA LEU A 134 16.77 -7.58 -1.60
C LEU A 134 17.46 -6.22 -1.47
N ARG A 135 17.58 -5.68 -0.25
CA ARG A 135 18.30 -4.43 0.01
C ARG A 135 19.77 -4.48 -0.41
N VAL A 136 20.44 -5.61 -0.17
CA VAL A 136 21.85 -5.82 -0.56
C VAL A 136 21.97 -5.96 -2.07
N LEU A 137 21.13 -6.78 -2.70
CA LEU A 137 21.25 -7.13 -4.13
C LEU A 137 20.70 -6.06 -5.07
N SER A 138 19.77 -5.22 -4.62
CA SER A 138 19.17 -4.14 -5.43
C SER A 138 20.17 -3.06 -5.84
N GLY A 139 21.28 -2.90 -5.12
CA GLY A 139 22.37 -2.02 -5.53
C GLY A 139 23.08 -2.54 -6.79
N PRO A 140 23.75 -3.71 -6.72
CA PRO A 140 24.42 -4.33 -7.86
C PRO A 140 23.50 -4.66 -9.03
N ASN A 141 22.22 -4.96 -8.79
CA ASN A 141 21.28 -5.29 -9.85
C ASN A 141 20.97 -4.11 -10.79
N ARG A 142 20.98 -2.86 -10.29
CA ARG A 142 20.62 -1.68 -11.10
C ARG A 142 21.42 -1.51 -12.40
N PRO A 143 22.77 -1.49 -12.39
CA PRO A 143 23.54 -1.36 -13.62
C PRO A 143 23.36 -2.56 -14.55
N TYR A 144 23.23 -3.77 -14.00
CA TYR A 144 22.92 -4.97 -14.79
C TYR A 144 21.57 -4.84 -15.51
N LEU A 145 20.53 -4.44 -14.76
CA LEU A 145 19.19 -4.30 -15.32
C LEU A 145 19.16 -3.22 -16.40
N ALA A 146 19.89 -2.10 -16.22
CA ALA A 146 20.00 -1.07 -17.24
C ALA A 146 20.62 -1.59 -18.55
N LEU A 147 21.62 -2.48 -18.45
CA LEU A 147 22.26 -3.13 -19.61
C LEU A 147 21.34 -4.13 -20.30
N VAL A 148 20.61 -4.93 -19.53
CA VAL A 148 19.75 -6.00 -20.04
C VAL A 148 18.38 -5.50 -20.48
N ARG A 149 17.95 -4.32 -20.01
CA ARG A 149 16.65 -3.71 -20.32
C ARG A 149 16.23 -3.78 -21.79
N PRO A 150 17.08 -3.37 -22.78
CA PRO A 150 16.68 -3.44 -24.19
C PRO A 150 16.46 -4.87 -24.67
N ILE A 151 17.27 -5.82 -24.22
CA ILE A 151 17.14 -7.24 -24.59
C ILE A 151 15.85 -7.82 -23.99
N ALA A 152 15.62 -7.56 -22.70
CA ALA A 152 14.42 -7.98 -22.01
C ALA A 152 13.14 -7.40 -22.65
N ALA A 153 13.16 -6.13 -23.07
CA ALA A 153 12.02 -5.51 -23.75
C ALA A 153 11.70 -6.19 -25.09
N VAL A 154 12.71 -6.52 -25.89
CA VAL A 154 12.53 -7.27 -27.15
C VAL A 154 11.96 -8.65 -26.90
N LEU A 155 12.50 -9.39 -25.92
CA LEU A 155 11.99 -10.71 -25.56
C LEU A 155 10.53 -10.64 -25.05
N ASN A 156 10.19 -9.63 -24.25
CA ASN A 156 8.83 -9.41 -23.77
C ASN A 156 7.86 -9.10 -24.93
N HIS A 157 8.29 -8.30 -25.92
CA HIS A 157 7.49 -8.07 -27.13
C HIS A 157 7.24 -9.35 -27.92
N ILE A 158 8.25 -10.21 -28.07
CA ILE A 158 8.10 -11.51 -28.74
C ILE A 158 7.15 -12.41 -27.95
N ALA A 159 7.29 -12.48 -26.63
CA ALA A 159 6.41 -13.25 -25.76
C ALA A 159 4.95 -12.77 -25.87
N ASN A 160 4.72 -11.46 -25.77
CA ASN A 160 3.40 -10.85 -25.89
C ASN A 160 2.79 -11.09 -27.28
N ALA A 161 3.58 -11.01 -28.35
CA ALA A 161 3.12 -11.36 -29.70
C ALA A 161 2.72 -12.84 -29.82
N GLY A 162 3.48 -13.73 -29.18
CA GLY A 162 3.16 -15.16 -29.11
C GLY A 162 1.87 -15.42 -28.35
N VAL A 163 1.67 -14.79 -27.19
CA VAL A 163 0.45 -14.95 -26.37
C VAL A 163 -0.78 -14.41 -27.11
N ARG A 164 -0.64 -13.30 -27.85
CA ARG A 164 -1.70 -12.77 -28.73
C ARG A 164 -2.09 -13.74 -29.84
N LEU A 165 -1.15 -14.53 -30.35
CA LEU A 165 -1.44 -15.56 -31.37
C LEU A 165 -2.35 -16.67 -30.81
N PHE A 166 -2.31 -16.92 -29.50
CA PHE A 166 -3.20 -17.86 -28.81
C PHE A 166 -4.51 -17.21 -28.32
N GLY A 167 -4.80 -15.97 -28.73
CA GLY A 167 -6.04 -15.26 -28.37
C GLY A 167 -6.11 -14.79 -26.92
N VAL A 168 -4.98 -14.75 -26.21
CA VAL A 168 -4.88 -14.24 -24.85
C VAL A 168 -4.35 -12.82 -24.90
N GLU A 169 -5.02 -11.87 -24.26
CA GLU A 169 -4.52 -10.49 -24.16
C GLU A 169 -3.33 -10.47 -23.16
N PRO A 170 -2.13 -10.05 -23.58
CA PRO A 170 -1.00 -9.95 -22.68
C PRO A 170 -1.31 -8.94 -21.58
N ARG A 171 -1.35 -9.39 -20.33
CA ARG A 171 -1.42 -8.47 -19.19
C ARG A 171 -0.02 -7.97 -18.90
N ASP A 172 0.25 -6.72 -19.24
CA ASP A 172 1.37 -6.01 -18.64
C ASP A 172 1.04 -5.80 -17.15
N GLU A 173 1.65 -6.60 -16.27
CA GLU A 173 1.56 -6.43 -14.80
C GLU A 173 2.17 -5.10 -14.31
N LEU A 174 2.62 -4.22 -15.23
CA LEU A 174 3.16 -2.90 -14.92
C LEU A 174 2.14 -1.93 -14.30
N VAL A 175 0.85 -2.30 -14.21
CA VAL A 175 -0.18 -1.43 -13.64
C VAL A 175 -1.26 -2.24 -12.89
N SER A 176 -0.93 -2.85 -11.75
CA SER A 176 -1.96 -3.33 -10.79
C SER A 176 -1.98 -2.57 -9.46
N ALA A 177 -1.33 -1.42 -9.42
CA ALA A 177 -1.72 -0.34 -8.53
C ALA A 177 -2.13 0.83 -9.42
N HIS A 178 -3.37 0.80 -9.92
CA HIS A 178 -3.93 1.99 -10.55
C HIS A 178 -3.83 3.12 -9.53
N THR A 179 -3.14 4.19 -9.91
CA THR A 179 -3.13 5.40 -9.10
C THR A 179 -4.58 5.90 -8.95
N PRO A 180 -4.95 6.60 -7.87
CA PRO A 180 -6.28 7.19 -7.74
C PRO A 180 -6.69 8.01 -8.98
N GLN A 181 -5.72 8.64 -9.64
CA GLN A 181 -5.91 9.40 -10.89
C GLN A 181 -6.26 8.49 -12.08
N GLU A 182 -5.64 7.32 -12.21
CA GLU A 182 -5.98 6.34 -13.25
C GLU A 182 -7.36 5.73 -12.99
N LEU A 183 -7.69 5.43 -11.72
CA LEU A 183 -9.02 4.92 -11.37
C LEU A 183 -10.10 5.96 -11.67
N ALA A 184 -9.83 7.24 -11.39
CA ALA A 184 -10.72 8.35 -11.75
C ALA A 184 -10.88 8.48 -13.28
N ALA A 185 -9.81 8.29 -14.06
CA ALA A 185 -9.89 8.28 -15.53
C ALA A 185 -10.74 7.11 -16.06
N LEU A 186 -10.63 5.93 -15.45
CA LEU A 186 -11.47 4.77 -15.80
C LEU A 186 -12.95 5.00 -15.47
N VAL A 187 -13.23 5.62 -14.31
CA VAL A 187 -14.60 6.01 -13.92
C VAL A 187 -15.17 7.03 -14.91
N ALA A 188 -14.36 8.01 -15.33
CA ALA A 188 -14.76 9.01 -16.33
C ALA A 188 -15.06 8.39 -17.70
N ALA A 189 -14.20 7.49 -18.18
CA ALA A 189 -14.42 6.76 -19.44
C ALA A 189 -15.69 5.88 -19.36
N SER A 190 -15.89 5.17 -18.24
CA SER A 190 -17.07 4.33 -18.01
C SER A 190 -18.38 5.14 -17.96
N LYS A 191 -18.31 6.40 -17.50
CA LYS A 191 -19.43 7.35 -17.55
C LYS A 191 -19.74 7.76 -18.99
N GLU A 192 -18.72 8.08 -19.78
CA GLU A 192 -18.88 8.50 -21.19
C GLU A 192 -19.43 7.37 -22.08
N GLU A 193 -19.06 6.12 -21.78
CA GLU A 193 -19.60 4.91 -22.43
C GLU A 193 -20.99 4.50 -21.88
N GLY A 194 -21.53 5.20 -20.87
CA GLY A 194 -22.83 4.92 -20.29
C GLY A 194 -22.90 3.63 -19.45
N VAL A 195 -21.76 3.06 -19.09
CA VAL A 195 -21.66 1.83 -18.27
C VAL A 195 -21.99 2.11 -16.81
N ILE A 196 -21.67 3.31 -16.33
CA ILE A 196 -21.91 3.75 -14.94
C ILE A 196 -22.85 4.97 -14.94
N PRO A 197 -23.92 4.99 -14.12
CA PRO A 197 -24.78 6.16 -13.96
C PRO A 197 -24.01 7.39 -13.47
N ASP A 198 -24.37 8.58 -13.94
CA ASP A 198 -23.69 9.85 -13.60
C ASP A 198 -23.50 10.06 -12.09
N ARG A 199 -24.53 9.72 -11.30
CA ARG A 199 -24.49 9.82 -9.84
C ARG A 199 -23.43 8.90 -9.23
N ALA A 200 -23.33 7.67 -9.71
CA ALA A 200 -22.35 6.70 -9.21
C ALA A 200 -20.93 7.11 -9.61
N ALA A 201 -20.74 7.62 -10.83
CA ALA A 201 -19.45 8.16 -11.28
C ALA A 201 -19.00 9.37 -10.44
N ALA A 202 -19.92 10.27 -10.08
CA ALA A 202 -19.63 11.41 -9.23
C ALA A 202 -19.18 10.98 -7.81
N ILE A 203 -19.89 10.03 -7.20
CA ILE A 203 -19.54 9.50 -5.86
C ILE A 203 -18.16 8.84 -5.89
N LEU A 204 -17.92 7.96 -6.87
CA LEU A 204 -16.64 7.25 -7.01
C LEU A 204 -15.47 8.24 -7.19
N THR A 205 -15.67 9.28 -8.00
CA THR A 205 -14.66 10.31 -8.24
C THR A 205 -14.40 11.13 -6.97
N GLY A 206 -15.46 11.52 -6.24
CA GLY A 206 -15.35 12.27 -4.99
C GLY A 206 -14.58 11.50 -3.91
N VAL A 207 -14.86 10.20 -3.75
CA VAL A 207 -14.16 9.34 -2.79
C VAL A 207 -12.68 9.17 -3.16
N LEU A 208 -12.37 8.99 -4.45
CA LEU A 208 -10.99 8.87 -4.92
C LEU A 208 -10.18 10.15 -4.71
N ASP A 209 -10.81 11.31 -4.90
CA ASP A 209 -10.17 12.62 -4.69
C ASP A 209 -10.01 12.94 -3.19
N PHE A 210 -10.98 12.55 -2.35
CA PHE A 210 -11.00 12.86 -0.92
C PHE A 210 -9.72 12.45 -0.19
N GLY A 211 -9.23 11.23 -0.44
CA GLY A 211 -8.02 10.72 0.21
C GLY A 211 -6.76 11.54 -0.12
N GLY A 212 -6.70 12.12 -1.33
CA GLY A 212 -5.58 12.92 -1.82
C GLY A 212 -5.64 14.40 -1.45
N ARG A 213 -6.74 14.90 -0.88
CA ARG A 213 -6.86 16.30 -0.46
C ARG A 213 -5.97 16.58 0.74
N ALA A 214 -5.43 17.80 0.77
CA ALA A 214 -4.64 18.27 1.90
C ALA A 214 -5.52 18.51 3.13
N VAL A 215 -5.02 18.17 4.31
CA VAL A 215 -5.67 18.41 5.62
C VAL A 215 -6.09 19.87 5.78
N ARG A 216 -5.29 20.82 5.28
CA ARG A 216 -5.60 22.25 5.32
C ARG A 216 -6.93 22.63 4.66
N SER A 217 -7.48 21.81 3.76
CA SER A 217 -8.76 22.06 3.08
C SER A 217 -9.97 21.69 3.92
N ARG A 218 -9.79 20.89 4.98
CA ARG A 218 -10.86 20.37 5.84
C ARG A 218 -10.67 20.73 7.32
N MET A 219 -9.55 21.37 7.67
CA MET A 219 -9.29 21.79 9.05
C MET A 219 -10.20 22.95 9.46
N VAL A 220 -10.51 23.00 10.76
CA VAL A 220 -11.02 24.22 11.38
C VAL A 220 -9.84 25.18 11.54
N HIS A 221 -9.90 26.30 10.83
CA HIS A 221 -8.89 27.35 10.92
C HIS A 221 -8.83 27.95 12.32
N LEU A 222 -7.66 28.46 12.71
CA LEU A 222 -7.39 29.02 14.03
C LEU A 222 -8.46 30.03 14.51
N ASP A 223 -8.99 30.87 13.62
CA ASP A 223 -10.03 31.86 13.93
C ASP A 223 -11.37 31.22 14.38
N GLY A 224 -11.63 29.99 13.94
CA GLY A 224 -12.79 29.19 14.33
C GLY A 224 -12.57 28.34 15.58
N ILE A 225 -11.34 28.28 16.10
CA ILE A 225 -11.00 27.44 17.26
C ILE A 225 -11.32 28.18 18.55
N ARG A 226 -12.16 27.57 19.37
CA ARG A 226 -12.31 27.99 20.78
C ARG A 226 -11.17 27.43 21.61
N SER A 227 -10.45 28.33 22.27
CA SER A 227 -9.32 28.03 23.12
C SER A 227 -9.47 28.65 24.51
N VAL A 228 -8.72 28.12 25.47
CA VAL A 228 -8.67 28.61 26.84
C VAL A 228 -7.20 28.82 27.26
N PRO A 229 -6.86 29.92 27.96
CA PRO A 229 -5.52 30.11 28.50
C PRO A 229 -5.13 29.03 29.51
N ALA A 230 -3.88 28.56 29.49
CA ALA A 230 -3.36 27.53 30.40
C ALA A 230 -3.45 27.92 31.88
N ALA A 231 -3.48 29.22 32.18
CA ALA A 231 -3.61 29.76 33.53
C ALA A 231 -5.06 29.80 34.06
N SER A 232 -6.05 29.43 33.25
CA SER A 232 -7.46 29.44 33.64
C SER A 232 -7.80 28.34 34.65
N SER A 233 -8.87 28.58 35.41
CA SER A 233 -9.43 27.56 36.32
C SER A 233 -10.31 26.56 35.54
N VAL A 234 -10.55 25.39 36.14
CA VAL A 234 -11.48 24.39 35.60
C VAL A 234 -12.89 24.97 35.44
N LEU A 235 -13.31 25.87 36.33
CA LEU A 235 -14.60 26.56 36.25
C LEU A 235 -14.69 27.49 35.02
N ASP A 236 -13.61 28.21 34.70
CA ASP A 236 -13.58 29.07 33.52
C ASP A 236 -13.68 28.24 32.24
N ALA A 237 -12.94 27.11 32.17
CA ALA A 237 -13.02 26.19 31.04
C ALA A 237 -14.42 25.54 30.90
N GLU A 238 -15.08 25.18 32.01
CA GLU A 238 -16.48 24.69 31.97
C GLU A 238 -17.41 25.73 31.35
N ARG A 239 -17.32 26.99 31.78
CA ARG A 239 -18.13 28.09 31.22
C ARG A 239 -17.87 28.28 29.74
N THR A 240 -16.60 28.31 29.33
CA THR A 240 -16.23 28.44 27.92
C THR A 240 -16.76 27.26 27.08
N MET A 241 -16.69 26.03 27.59
CA MET A 241 -17.24 24.86 26.90
C MET A 241 -18.77 24.93 26.75
N ALA A 242 -19.46 25.34 27.81
CA ALA A 242 -20.92 25.48 27.81
C ALA A 242 -21.39 26.58 26.86
N GLU A 243 -20.74 27.74 26.86
CA GLU A 243 -21.05 28.86 25.95
C GLU A 243 -20.78 28.50 24.49
N ALA A 244 -19.68 27.80 24.21
CA ALA A 244 -19.35 27.36 22.86
C ALA A 244 -20.16 26.15 22.40
N THR A 245 -20.85 25.43 23.29
CA THR A 245 -21.45 24.11 23.00
C THR A 245 -20.41 23.14 22.41
N HIS A 246 -19.20 23.15 22.94
CA HIS A 246 -18.09 22.33 22.45
C HIS A 246 -17.70 21.27 23.47
N THR A 247 -17.37 20.07 22.97
CA THR A 247 -16.92 18.95 23.82
C THR A 247 -15.43 19.04 24.14
N ARG A 248 -14.67 19.81 23.36
CA ARG A 248 -13.21 19.95 23.47
C ARG A 248 -12.78 21.41 23.28
N LEU A 249 -11.75 21.82 24.00
CA LEU A 249 -11.11 23.14 23.86
C LEU A 249 -9.60 22.98 23.73
N ILE A 250 -8.96 23.83 22.92
CA ILE A 250 -7.50 23.90 22.84
C ILE A 250 -6.98 24.72 24.02
N VAL A 251 -5.89 24.26 24.65
CA VAL A 251 -5.22 24.98 25.74
C VAL A 251 -4.00 25.70 25.20
N LEU A 252 -3.99 27.02 25.32
CA LEU A 252 -2.90 27.88 24.85
C LEU A 252 -2.15 28.48 26.04
N GLY A 253 -0.83 28.47 25.99
CA GLY A 253 0.01 29.15 26.96
C GLY A 253 0.14 30.65 26.68
N ALA A 254 1.11 31.30 27.32
CA ALA A 254 1.31 32.75 27.21
C ALA A 254 1.71 33.20 25.79
N GLY A 255 2.28 32.29 24.99
CA GLY A 255 2.63 32.53 23.58
C GLY A 255 1.47 32.38 22.59
N GLY A 256 0.23 32.15 23.06
CA GLY A 256 -0.94 32.00 22.19
C GLY A 256 -0.82 30.79 21.27
N ALA A 257 -1.09 30.96 19.97
CA ALA A 257 -1.04 29.90 18.96
C ALA A 257 0.35 29.28 18.77
N SER A 258 1.42 29.95 19.22
CA SER A 258 2.79 29.44 19.19
C SER A 258 3.16 28.61 20.44
N ASP A 259 2.30 28.58 21.46
CA ASP A 259 2.51 27.82 22.70
C ASP A 259 1.28 26.94 23.01
N VAL A 260 1.08 25.90 22.20
CA VAL A 260 -0.02 24.95 22.39
C VAL A 260 0.34 23.93 23.46
N ARG A 261 -0.42 23.89 24.56
CA ARG A 261 -0.18 22.98 25.69
C ARG A 261 -0.92 21.65 25.57
N GLY A 262 -1.98 21.61 24.78
CA GLY A 262 -2.79 20.42 24.59
C GLY A 262 -4.26 20.76 24.36
N PHE A 263 -5.14 19.86 24.80
CA PHE A 263 -6.58 20.07 24.74
C PHE A 263 -7.26 19.57 26.03
N LEU A 264 -8.46 20.09 26.30
CA LEU A 264 -9.36 19.63 27.35
C LEU A 264 -10.54 18.89 26.76
N HIS A 265 -11.00 17.85 27.44
CA HIS A 265 -12.26 17.20 27.15
C HIS A 265 -13.28 17.51 28.25
N SER A 266 -14.52 17.81 27.88
CA SER A 266 -15.61 18.03 28.84
C SER A 266 -15.79 16.91 29.89
N LYS A 267 -15.47 15.66 29.54
CA LYS A 267 -15.54 14.51 30.46
C LYS A 267 -14.52 14.62 31.59
N ASP A 268 -13.39 15.28 31.37
CA ASP A 268 -12.35 15.43 32.38
C ASP A 268 -12.77 16.43 33.46
N LEU A 269 -13.65 17.38 33.13
CA LEU A 269 -14.23 18.30 34.11
C LEU A 269 -15.04 17.57 35.18
N LEU A 270 -15.67 16.43 34.82
CA LEU A 270 -16.45 15.61 35.75
C LEU A 270 -15.61 14.88 36.79
N THR A 271 -14.28 14.87 36.63
CA THR A 271 -13.36 14.26 37.60
C THR A 271 -13.01 15.21 38.76
N ILE A 272 -13.47 16.46 38.68
CA ILE A 272 -13.18 17.51 39.67
C ILE A 272 -14.44 17.86 40.45
N ASP A 273 -14.34 17.88 41.78
CA ASP A 273 -15.43 18.30 42.65
C ASP A 273 -15.81 19.76 42.37
N ARG A 274 -17.12 20.04 42.35
CA ARG A 274 -17.67 21.35 41.97
C ARG A 274 -17.14 22.51 42.81
N GLU A 275 -16.88 22.28 44.10
CA GLU A 275 -16.32 23.29 45.02
C GLU A 275 -14.84 23.61 44.72
N ALA A 276 -14.11 22.67 44.12
CA ALA A 276 -12.69 22.80 43.79
C ALA A 276 -12.44 23.34 42.36
N MET A 277 -13.46 23.40 41.50
CA MET A 277 -13.31 23.82 40.09
C MET A 277 -12.78 25.25 39.95
N ALA A 278 -13.15 26.15 40.87
CA ALA A 278 -12.72 27.55 40.84
C ALA A 278 -11.23 27.76 41.17
N THR A 279 -10.62 26.81 41.88
CA THR A 279 -9.22 26.92 42.36
C THR A 279 -8.28 25.92 41.68
N THR A 280 -8.83 24.89 41.03
CA THR A 280 -8.03 23.90 40.30
C THR A 280 -7.58 24.46 38.95
N PRO A 281 -6.28 24.46 38.63
CA PRO A 281 -5.80 24.85 37.31
C PRO A 281 -6.11 23.77 36.27
N ILE A 282 -6.45 24.18 35.05
CA ILE A 282 -6.76 23.25 33.95
C ILE A 282 -5.58 22.39 33.53
N GLU A 283 -4.34 22.82 33.81
CA GLU A 283 -3.11 22.09 33.49
C GLU A 283 -3.12 20.65 34.03
N ARG A 284 -3.82 20.40 35.15
CA ARG A 284 -3.94 19.06 35.75
C ARG A 284 -4.74 18.07 34.91
N ILE A 285 -5.63 18.56 34.05
CA ILE A 285 -6.53 17.76 33.22
C ILE A 285 -6.30 17.97 31.72
N THR A 286 -5.27 18.72 31.34
CA THR A 286 -4.86 18.92 29.94
C THR A 286 -4.30 17.61 29.37
N ARG A 287 -4.85 17.19 28.23
CA ARG A 287 -4.39 16.02 27.46
C ARG A 287 -3.43 16.47 26.35
N PRO A 288 -2.45 15.65 25.97
CA PRO A 288 -1.56 15.95 24.85
C PRO A 288 -2.35 16.07 23.55
N LEU A 289 -2.01 17.05 22.71
CA LEU A 289 -2.60 17.23 21.39
C LEU A 289 -1.62 16.72 20.31
N PRO A 290 -1.93 15.63 19.62
CA PRO A 290 -1.14 15.19 18.47
C PRO A 290 -1.14 16.25 17.37
N MET A 291 -0.01 16.42 16.69
CA MET A 291 0.17 17.43 15.66
C MET A 291 0.32 16.78 14.29
N VAL A 292 -0.39 17.30 13.30
CA VAL A 292 -0.30 16.88 11.90
C VAL A 292 0.08 18.07 11.02
N SER A 293 0.81 17.81 9.93
CA SER A 293 1.17 18.87 8.99
C SER A 293 -0.03 19.26 8.12
N ALA A 294 -0.18 20.56 7.86
CA ALA A 294 -1.22 21.11 6.99
C ALA A 294 -1.18 20.54 5.55
N ASP A 295 0.01 20.12 5.09
CA ASP A 295 0.25 19.58 3.74
C ASP A 295 0.09 18.06 3.67
N SER A 296 -0.14 17.39 4.81
CA SER A 296 -0.45 15.96 4.81
C SER A 296 -1.77 15.71 4.10
N THR A 297 -1.89 14.56 3.44
CA THR A 297 -3.15 14.14 2.83
C THR A 297 -4.11 13.60 3.88
N VAL A 298 -5.41 13.64 3.59
CA VAL A 298 -6.46 13.21 4.51
C VAL A 298 -6.37 11.72 4.84
N GLU A 299 -6.07 10.86 3.86
CA GLU A 299 -6.03 9.40 4.02
C GLU A 299 -5.10 8.92 5.17
N PRO A 300 -3.79 9.25 5.20
CA PRO A 300 -2.89 8.80 6.26
C PRO A 300 -3.28 9.36 7.63
N VAL A 301 -3.79 10.59 7.69
CA VAL A 301 -4.23 11.21 8.94
C VAL A 301 -5.49 10.54 9.49
N LEU A 302 -6.47 10.25 8.63
CA LEU A 302 -7.66 9.50 9.01
C LEU A 302 -7.29 8.10 9.52
N PHE A 303 -6.36 7.41 8.85
CA PHE A 303 -5.89 6.09 9.26
C PHE A 303 -5.19 6.14 10.63
N ASP A 304 -4.28 7.09 10.84
CA ASP A 304 -3.53 7.24 12.08
C ASP A 304 -4.45 7.59 13.26
N MET A 305 -5.37 8.54 13.07
CA MET A 305 -6.37 8.91 14.09
C MET A 305 -7.26 7.73 14.49
N ARG A 306 -7.68 6.90 13.52
CA ARG A 306 -8.46 5.67 13.79
C ARG A 306 -7.64 4.60 14.51
N ALA A 307 -6.39 4.40 14.11
CA ALA A 307 -5.51 3.38 14.69
C ALA A 307 -5.13 3.70 16.14
N THR A 308 -4.89 4.98 16.44
CA THR A 308 -4.50 5.47 17.77
C THR A 308 -5.69 5.75 18.68
N GLY A 309 -6.91 5.80 18.14
CA GLY A 309 -8.12 6.20 18.88
C GLY A 309 -8.13 7.69 19.24
N VAL A 310 -7.34 8.51 18.53
CA VAL A 310 -7.29 9.96 18.71
C VAL A 310 -8.39 10.60 17.87
N HIS A 311 -9.23 11.42 18.49
CA HIS A 311 -10.36 12.08 17.83
C HIS A 311 -10.10 13.54 17.45
N ILE A 312 -8.95 14.10 17.83
CA ILE A 312 -8.58 15.50 17.59
C ILE A 312 -7.07 15.61 17.38
N ALA A 313 -6.66 16.39 16.40
CA ALA A 313 -5.28 16.74 16.16
C ALA A 313 -5.14 18.25 15.89
N GLY A 314 -4.04 18.84 16.34
CA GLY A 314 -3.64 20.18 15.93
C GLY A 314 -3.01 20.14 14.55
N VAL A 315 -3.29 21.14 13.73
CA VAL A 315 -2.71 21.27 12.39
C VAL A 315 -1.66 22.37 12.42
N VAL A 316 -0.44 22.02 12.04
CA VAL A 316 0.70 22.95 12.04
C VAL A 316 1.17 23.28 10.63
N ASP A 317 1.64 24.51 10.46
CA ASP A 317 2.34 24.91 9.25
C ASP A 317 3.67 24.14 9.14
N PRO A 318 3.97 23.47 8.01
CA PRO A 318 5.22 22.74 7.85
C PRO A 318 6.47 23.63 7.80
N VAL A 319 6.33 24.90 7.44
CA VAL A 319 7.44 25.86 7.34
C VAL A 319 7.75 26.45 8.71
N ASP A 320 6.72 26.97 9.38
CA ASP A 320 6.90 27.79 10.58
C ASP A 320 6.70 26.99 11.87
N GLY A 321 6.05 25.82 11.79
CA GLY A 321 5.70 24.96 12.93
C GLY A 321 4.58 25.49 13.82
N HIS A 322 3.98 26.63 13.45
CA HIS A 322 2.88 27.25 14.21
C HIS A 322 1.55 26.54 13.98
N LEU A 323 0.69 26.55 15.00
CA LEU A 323 -0.67 26.03 14.88
C LEU A 323 -1.48 26.93 13.94
N VAL A 324 -1.95 26.34 12.83
CA VAL A 324 -2.79 27.02 11.83
C VAL A 324 -4.26 26.59 11.91
N GLY A 325 -4.53 25.46 12.58
CA GLY A 325 -5.86 24.93 12.73
C GLY A 325 -5.93 23.69 13.61
N MET A 326 -7.09 23.03 13.58
CA MET A 326 -7.29 21.71 14.17
C MET A 326 -8.15 20.87 13.24
N ILE A 327 -8.06 19.56 13.39
CA ILE A 327 -8.91 18.63 12.65
C ILE A 327 -9.41 17.55 13.58
N THR A 328 -10.68 17.18 13.43
CA THR A 328 -11.28 16.09 14.19
C THR A 328 -11.55 14.89 13.30
N LEU A 329 -11.68 13.72 13.92
CA LEU A 329 -12.08 12.50 13.20
C LEU A 329 -13.47 12.68 12.56
N ASP A 330 -14.36 13.42 13.21
CA ASP A 330 -15.70 13.68 12.72
C ASP A 330 -15.69 14.61 11.49
N ASP A 331 -14.77 15.59 11.42
CA ASP A 331 -14.58 16.42 10.23
C ASP A 331 -14.12 15.58 9.02
N LEU A 332 -13.22 14.63 9.25
CA LEU A 332 -12.73 13.73 8.21
C LEU A 332 -13.80 12.72 7.76
N LEU A 333 -14.56 12.14 8.70
CA LEU A 333 -15.63 11.20 8.37
C LEU A 333 -16.83 11.90 7.74
N GLY A 334 -17.20 13.09 8.24
CA GLY A 334 -18.23 13.93 7.65
C GLY A 334 -17.88 14.31 6.22
N GLY A 335 -16.63 14.71 5.98
CA GLY A 335 -16.16 15.01 4.63
C GLY A 335 -16.20 13.82 3.68
N LEU A 336 -15.89 12.61 4.16
CA LEU A 336 -16.06 11.39 3.36
C LEU A 336 -17.54 11.09 3.09
N LEU A 337 -18.41 11.28 4.09
CA LEU A 337 -19.85 11.06 3.97
C LEU A 337 -20.49 12.02 2.96
N GLU A 338 -20.06 13.28 2.93
CA GLU A 338 -20.49 14.27 1.93
C GLU A 338 -20.20 13.79 0.50
N GLU A 339 -19.00 13.25 0.27
CA GLU A 339 -18.60 12.69 -1.04
C GLU A 339 -19.42 11.44 -1.40
N LEU A 340 -19.82 10.63 -0.41
CA LEU A 340 -20.69 9.46 -0.59
C LEU A 340 -22.14 9.83 -0.90
N THR A 341 -22.65 10.91 -0.31
CA THR A 341 -24.03 11.37 -0.54
C THR A 341 -24.17 12.21 -1.81
N GLY A 342 -23.06 12.77 -2.30
CA GLY A 342 -23.02 13.75 -3.39
C GLY A 342 -23.53 15.12 -2.94
N PRO A 343 -23.43 16.16 -3.79
CA PRO A 343 -24.03 17.46 -3.52
C PRO A 343 -25.54 17.28 -3.30
N GLN A 344 -26.01 17.61 -2.10
CA GLN A 344 -27.42 17.59 -1.76
C GLN A 344 -28.16 18.56 -2.69
N GLY A 345 -29.01 18.04 -3.57
CA GLY A 345 -30.15 18.80 -4.05
C GLY A 345 -31.09 18.96 -2.87
N ASP A 346 -31.51 20.20 -2.61
CA ASP A 346 -32.48 20.60 -1.58
C ASP A 346 -33.53 19.52 -1.29
N THR A 347 -33.45 18.91 -0.10
CA THR A 347 -34.64 18.38 0.57
C THR A 347 -34.97 19.34 1.70
N ALA A 348 -35.43 20.52 1.34
CA ALA A 348 -36.14 21.42 2.25
C ALA A 348 -37.61 21.48 1.79
N THR A 349 -38.46 20.84 2.61
CA THR A 349 -39.88 21.19 2.80
C THR A 349 -40.84 20.92 1.64
N ASP A 350 -41.40 19.71 1.62
CA ASP A 350 -42.85 19.55 1.42
C ASP A 350 -43.40 18.80 2.64
N ALA A 351 -43.61 19.58 3.70
CA ALA A 351 -44.56 19.22 4.75
C ALA A 351 -45.93 19.74 4.31
N ASP A 352 -46.62 18.98 3.47
CA ASP A 352 -48.06 19.13 3.26
C ASP A 352 -48.68 17.79 2.81
N ASP A 353 -48.61 16.78 3.69
CA ASP A 353 -49.64 15.73 3.69
C ASP A 353 -50.69 16.13 4.72
N GLY A 354 -51.51 17.10 4.30
CA GLY A 354 -52.81 17.36 4.89
C GLY A 354 -53.67 16.11 4.81
N ILE A 355 -53.88 15.46 5.95
CA ILE A 355 -54.98 14.53 6.17
C ILE A 355 -56.27 15.35 6.06
N ALA A 356 -56.85 15.40 4.86
CA ALA A 356 -58.21 15.86 4.64
C ALA A 356 -59.14 14.64 4.66
N MET A 357 -59.90 14.53 5.76
CA MET A 357 -61.16 13.80 5.74
C MET A 357 -62.07 14.40 4.67
N SER A 358 -62.63 13.55 3.83
CA SER A 358 -63.98 13.73 3.31
C SER A 358 -64.70 12.39 3.34
N ASP A 359 -65.55 12.20 4.36
CA ASP A 359 -66.76 11.41 4.21
C ASP A 359 -67.64 12.08 3.15
N THR A 360 -68.23 11.32 2.23
CA THR A 360 -69.65 11.42 1.79
C THR A 360 -69.97 10.32 0.76
N GLU A 361 -70.87 9.42 1.21
CA GLU A 361 -71.95 8.68 0.52
C GLU A 361 -71.60 7.76 -0.69
N ALA A 362 -71.78 6.44 -0.63
CA ALA A 362 -72.97 5.59 -0.42
C ALA A 362 -73.72 5.21 -1.72
N THR A 363 -74.07 3.91 -1.78
CA THR A 363 -74.97 3.19 -2.73
C THR A 363 -74.37 2.96 -4.13
N ASP A 364 -74.34 1.76 -4.72
CA ASP A 364 -75.32 0.67 -4.84
C ASP A 364 -74.58 -0.67 -5.09
N THR A 365 -74.83 -1.74 -4.32
CA THR A 365 -75.77 -2.86 -4.53
C THR A 365 -75.51 -3.80 -5.72
N GLU A 366 -75.64 -5.11 -5.41
CA GLU A 366 -75.71 -6.30 -6.28
C GLU A 366 -74.37 -6.82 -6.86
N GLY A 367 -74.00 -8.09 -6.80
CA GLY A 367 -74.68 -9.33 -6.43
C GLY A 367 -73.93 -10.50 -7.11
N PHE A 368 -73.98 -11.70 -6.50
CA PHE A 368 -73.55 -13.01 -7.03
C PHE A 368 -72.04 -13.21 -7.26
N GLY A 369 -71.40 -14.33 -6.94
CA GLY A 369 -71.79 -15.66 -6.44
C GLY A 369 -70.52 -16.52 -6.49
N SER A 370 -70.16 -17.20 -5.40
CA SER A 370 -70.07 -18.67 -5.29
C SER A 370 -69.18 -19.42 -6.30
N GLY A 371 -68.28 -20.26 -5.77
CA GLY A 371 -67.75 -21.47 -6.44
C GLY A 371 -66.23 -21.59 -6.36
N GLU A 372 -65.71 -22.36 -5.40
CA GLU A 372 -65.04 -23.67 -5.62
C GLU A 372 -63.64 -23.53 -6.25
N SER A 373 -62.53 -23.74 -5.52
CA SER A 373 -61.96 -25.02 -5.04
C SER A 373 -61.60 -26.02 -6.15
N VAL A 374 -60.44 -26.67 -5.97
CA VAL A 374 -59.78 -27.74 -6.75
C VAL A 374 -58.59 -27.14 -7.53
N GLY A 375 -57.34 -27.58 -7.37
CA GLY A 375 -56.82 -28.84 -6.88
C GLY A 375 -55.89 -29.44 -7.95
N GLU A 376 -54.68 -29.78 -7.52
CA GLU A 376 -53.68 -30.66 -8.16
C GLU A 376 -52.91 -30.18 -9.41
N GLY A 377 -51.59 -30.46 -9.35
CA GLY A 377 -50.56 -30.20 -10.34
C GLY A 377 -49.19 -30.16 -9.71
#